data_AF-A0A1I5H6K8-F1
#
_entry.id   AF-A0A1I5H6K8-F1
#
_cell.length_a   1.000
_cell.length_b   1.000
_cell.length_c   1.000
_cell.angle_alpha   90.00
_cell.angle_beta   90.00
_cell.angle_gamma   90.00
#
_symmetry.space_group_name_H-M   'P 1'
#
loop_
_entity.id
_entity.type
_entity.pdbx_description
1 polymer ?
#
loop_
_entity_poly.entity_id
_entity_poly.type
_entity_poly.pdbx_seq_one_letter_code
_entity_poly.pdbx_strand_id
1 'polypeptide(L)' 'MTSPGQMPNPAMLARQADDGQSAIDAIATAVAGLDEVREMPVAEHVERFEAVHTALTDALSKADHLLSATSAHRS' A
#
# COMPACT_ATOMS: atom_id res chain seq x y z
N MET A 1 -24.47 17.46 -24.98
CA MET A 1 -24.43 18.00 -23.61
C MET A 1 -23.24 17.34 -22.90
N THR A 2 -22.03 17.85 -23.09
CA THR A 2 -20.81 17.28 -22.47
C THR A 2 -20.59 17.93 -21.11
N SER A 3 -20.68 17.14 -20.03
CA SER A 3 -20.41 17.60 -18.67
C SER A 3 -18.98 18.17 -18.57
N PRO A 4 -18.76 19.36 -17.99
CA PRO A 4 -17.43 19.92 -17.84
C PRO A 4 -16.64 19.04 -16.86
N GLY A 5 -15.42 18.69 -17.25
CA GLY A 5 -14.53 17.80 -16.51
C GLY A 5 -14.34 18.25 -15.08
N GLN A 6 -14.76 17.39 -14.15
CA GLN A 6 -14.35 17.47 -12.75
C GLN A 6 -12.86 17.18 -12.70
N MET A 7 -12.04 18.22 -12.65
CA MET A 7 -10.61 18.06 -12.40
C MET A 7 -10.45 17.38 -11.03
N PRO A 8 -9.57 16.36 -10.91
CA PRO A 8 -9.33 15.74 -9.63
C PRO A 8 -8.82 16.80 -8.65
N ASN A 9 -9.50 16.90 -7.50
CA ASN A 9 -9.23 17.91 -6.49
C ASN A 9 -7.78 17.75 -5.98
N PRO A 10 -6.93 18.80 -5.98
CA PRO A 10 -5.53 18.70 -5.53
C PRO A 10 -5.36 18.10 -4.14
N ALA A 11 -6.36 18.25 -3.25
CA ALA A 11 -6.36 17.61 -1.94
C ALA A 11 -6.39 16.07 -2.01
N MET A 12 -7.08 15.47 -2.99
CA MET A 12 -7.08 14.01 -3.19
C MET A 12 -5.75 13.51 -3.76
N LEU A 13 -5.14 14.25 -4.69
CA LEU A 13 -3.82 13.90 -5.22
C LEU A 13 -2.74 13.94 -4.13
N ALA A 14 -2.77 14.96 -3.27
CA ALA A 14 -1.84 15.06 -2.14
C ALA A 14 -2.03 13.90 -1.15
N ARG A 15 -3.28 13.52 -0.85
CA ARG A 15 -3.60 12.37 0.01
C ARG A 15 -3.05 11.06 -0.57
N GLN A 16 -3.29 10.79 -1.85
CA GLN A 16 -2.80 9.57 -2.51
C GLN A 16 -1.26 9.49 -2.58
N ALA A 17 -0.58 10.64 -2.72
CA ALA A 17 0.88 10.69 -2.67
C ALA A 17 1.42 10.41 -1.25
N ASP A 18 0.74 10.93 -0.22
CA ASP A 18 1.07 10.71 1.19
C ASP A 18 0.84 9.24 1.61
N ASP A 19 -0.26 8.63 1.13
CA ASP A 19 -0.57 7.20 1.32
C ASP A 19 0.51 6.31 0.65
N GLY A 20 0.96 6.67 -0.56
CA GLY A 20 2.01 5.97 -1.28
C GLY A 20 3.37 6.07 -0.60
N GLN A 21 3.74 7.27 -0.12
CA GLN A 21 4.99 7.47 0.61
C GLN A 21 5.00 6.74 1.96
N SER A 22 3.86 6.74 2.67
CA SER A 22 3.68 5.99 3.91
C SER A 22 3.79 4.48 3.71
N ALA A 23 3.27 3.96 2.59
CA ALA A 23 3.42 2.54 2.25
C ALA A 23 4.89 2.17 1.95
N ILE A 24 5.62 3.03 1.24
CA ILE A 24 7.04 2.82 0.95
C ILE A 24 7.87 2.79 2.24
N ASP A 25 7.60 3.70 3.17
CA ASP A 25 8.32 3.77 4.46
C ASP A 25 8.04 2.55 5.35
N ALA A 26 6.78 2.08 5.38
CA ALA A 26 6.40 0.86 6.07
C ALA A 26 7.10 -0.39 5.50
N ILE A 27 7.20 -0.49 4.17
CA ILE A 27 7.92 -1.57 3.50
C ILE A 27 9.42 -1.50 3.79
N ALA A 28 10.03 -0.31 3.72
CA ALA A 28 11.45 -0.13 4.00
C ALA A 28 11.79 -0.53 5.44
N THR A 29 10.94 -0.16 6.41
CA THR A 29 11.07 -0.56 7.81
C THR A 29 10.95 -2.07 7.98
N ALA A 30 9.96 -2.69 7.34
CA ALA A 30 9.78 -4.14 7.38
C ALA A 30 10.98 -4.89 6.77
N VAL A 31 11.53 -4.40 5.65
CA VAL A 31 12.71 -4.99 4.99
C VAL A 31 13.97 -4.84 5.84
N ALA A 32 14.19 -3.69 6.48
CA ALA A 32 15.30 -3.50 7.41
C ALA A 32 15.22 -4.49 8.58
N GLY A 33 14.01 -4.74 9.09
CA GLY A 33 13.76 -5.75 10.12
C GLY A 33 13.94 -7.20 9.67
N LEU A 34 14.16 -7.47 8.38
CA LEU A 34 14.49 -8.80 7.83
C LEU A 34 16.00 -9.04 7.72
N ASP A 35 16.84 -8.00 7.74
CA ASP A 35 18.29 -8.14 7.57
C ASP A 35 18.93 -8.86 8.78
N GLU A 36 18.42 -8.59 9.99
CA GLU A 36 18.83 -9.22 11.25
C GLU A 36 18.27 -10.65 11.43
N VAL A 37 17.34 -11.06 10.58
CA VAL A 37 16.57 -12.29 10.77
C VAL A 37 17.41 -13.52 10.47
N ARG A 38 18.40 -13.45 9.56
CA ARG A 38 19.24 -14.62 9.21
C ARG A 38 19.94 -15.30 10.40
N GLU A 39 20.10 -14.59 11.52
CA GLU A 39 20.76 -15.08 12.74
C GLU A 39 19.77 -15.59 13.82
N MET A 40 18.45 -15.46 13.56
CA MET A 40 17.38 -15.77 14.51
C MET A 40 16.84 -17.22 14.37
N PRO A 41 16.23 -17.80 15.41
CA PRO A 41 15.57 -19.10 15.31
C PRO A 41 14.41 -19.07 14.29
N VAL A 42 14.25 -20.17 13.54
CA VAL A 42 13.30 -20.30 12.41
C VAL A 42 11.86 -19.88 12.75
N ALA A 43 11.41 -20.10 13.99
CA ALA A 43 10.08 -19.68 14.43
C ALA A 43 9.87 -18.16 14.33
N GLU A 44 10.90 -17.36 14.63
CA GLU A 44 10.85 -15.89 14.48
C GLU A 44 10.98 -15.42 13.03
N HIS A 45 11.51 -16.25 12.13
CA HIS A 45 11.52 -15.95 10.68
C HIS A 45 10.11 -16.06 10.11
N VAL A 46 9.41 -17.12 10.49
CA VAL A 46 8.06 -17.39 10.01
C VAL A 46 7.10 -16.28 10.47
N GLU A 47 7.20 -15.85 11.72
CA GLU A 47 6.36 -14.75 12.24
C GLU A 47 6.60 -13.43 11.48
N ARG A 48 7.87 -13.06 11.23
CA ARG A 48 8.18 -11.85 10.45
C ARG A 48 7.77 -11.98 8.99
N PHE A 49 7.92 -13.16 8.40
CA PHE A 49 7.48 -13.41 7.02
C PHE A 49 5.95 -13.33 6.89
N GLU A 50 5.20 -13.91 7.82
CA GLU A 50 3.73 -13.82 7.90
C GLU A 50 3.27 -12.37 8.07
N ALA A 51 3.96 -11.58 8.90
CA ALA A 51 3.66 -10.16 9.08
C ALA A 51 3.84 -9.37 7.77
N VAL A 52 4.95 -9.59 7.05
CA VAL A 52 5.20 -8.97 5.75
C VAL A 52 4.17 -9.41 4.70
N HIS A 53 3.84 -10.70 4.65
CA HIS A 53 2.86 -11.24 3.71
C HIS A 53 1.46 -10.66 3.94
N THR A 54 1.07 -10.50 5.20
CA THR A 54 -0.21 -9.87 5.59
C THR A 54 -0.25 -8.40 5.19
N ALA A 55 0.80 -7.64 5.50
CA ALA A 55 0.91 -6.23 5.14
C ALA A 55 0.86 -6.03 3.61
N LEU A 56 1.55 -6.88 2.85
CA LEU A 56 1.52 -6.84 1.39
C LEU A 56 0.13 -7.17 0.84
N THR A 57 -0.55 -8.18 1.39
CA THR A 57 -1.91 -8.56 0.98
C THR A 57 -2.90 -7.42 1.24
N ASP A 58 -2.80 -6.77 2.39
CA ASP A 58 -3.63 -5.61 2.74
C ASP A 58 -3.37 -4.42 1.80
N ALA A 59 -2.10 -4.11 1.51
CA ALA A 59 -1.73 -3.04 0.59
C ALA A 59 -2.25 -3.29 -0.84
N LEU A 60 -2.13 -4.53 -1.34
CA LEU A 60 -2.65 -4.92 -2.65
C LEU A 60 -4.18 -4.86 -2.70
N SER A 61 -4.85 -5.28 -1.64
CA SER A 61 -6.32 -5.21 -1.55
C SER A 61 -6.80 -3.76 -1.54
N LYS A 62 -6.12 -2.88 -0.79
CA LYS A 62 -6.40 -1.44 -0.79
C LYS A 62 -6.19 -0.81 -2.17
N ALA A 63 -5.10 -1.18 -2.86
CA ALA A 63 -4.84 -0.71 -4.22
C ALA A 63 -5.93 -1.18 -5.21
N ASP A 64 -6.36 -2.44 -5.13
CA ASP A 64 -7.46 -2.97 -5.94
C ASP A 64 -8.78 -2.21 -5.72
N HIS A 65 -9.13 -1.94 -4.45
CA HIS A 65 -10.31 -1.15 -4.12
C HIS A 65 -10.25 0.28 -4.66
N LEU A 66 -9.08 0.93 -4.59
CA LEU A 66 -8.89 2.28 -5.13
C LEU A 66 -8.99 2.30 -6.66
N LEU A 67 -8.43 1.29 -7.33
CA LEU A 67 -8.51 1.13 -8.78
C LEU A 67 -9.96 0.86 -9.23
N SER A 68 -10.66 -0.03 -8.53
CA SER A 68 -12.08 -0.34 -8.78
C SER A 68 -13.02 0.85 -8.54
N ALA A 69 -12.78 1.64 -7.49
CA ALA A 69 -13.53 2.88 -7.25
C ALA A 69 -13.30 3.92 -8.36
N THR A 70 -12.08 4.00 -8.88
CA THR A 70 -11.72 4.90 -9.97
C THR A 70 -12.39 4.51 -11.29
N SER A 71 -12.54 3.22 -11.58
CA SER A 71 -13.27 2.73 -12.76
C SER A 71 -14.80 2.84 -12.61
N ALA A 72 -15.36 2.66 -11.40
CA ALA A 72 -16.78 2.88 -11.13
C ALA A 72 -17.20 4.35 -11.27
N HIS A 73 -16.33 5.30 -10.92
CA HIS A 73 -16.58 6.74 -11.09
C HIS A 73 -16.56 7.19 -12.57
N ARG A 74 -16.03 6.36 -13.49
CA ARG A 74 -15.91 6.66 -14.92
C ARG A 74 -17.08 6.09 -15.76
N SER A 75 -18.00 5.34 -15.15
CA SER A 75 -19.19 4.76 -15.80
C SER A 75 -20.44 5.59 -15.51
#